data_AF-A0A7S3GSI3-F1
#
_entry.id   AF-A0A7S3GSI3-F1
#
_cell.length_a   1.000
_cell.length_b   1.000
_cell.length_c   1.000
_cell.angle_alpha   90.00
_cell.angle_beta   90.00
_cell.angle_gamma   90.00
#
_symmetry.space_group_name_H-M   'P 1'
#
loop_
_entity.id
_entity.type
_entity.pdbx_description
1 polymer ?
#
loop_
_entity_poly.entity_id
_entity_poly.type
_entity_poly.pdbx_seq_one_letter_code
_entity_poly.pdbx_strand_id
1 'polypeptide(L)'
;ASIIDFIHEIPNWPSLSAQEELCKMLTMEHLVRYPPPAKGYKYLFKCIEKDIISLHDNEDSVLDSDELFSETFMEMMVEAQTSVVDADNSGYLSFKSVLLPGVYVPIKVIQSHNQVGTKVWGAGVFLGELLQYKTNLLAGQIVLELGAGVGITGLLLGRAIPANEQPAKVIMTD
;
A
#
# COMPACT_ATOMS: atom_id res chain seq x y z
N ALA A 1 2.72 9.53 -5.98
CA ALA A 1 3.99 8.82 -6.16
C ALA A 1 3.73 7.32 -6.05
N SER A 2 4.25 6.53 -6.97
CA SER A 2 4.23 5.06 -6.86
C SER A 2 5.18 4.61 -5.75
N ILE A 3 5.02 3.39 -5.22
CA ILE A 3 5.97 2.84 -4.24
C ILE A 3 7.37 2.66 -4.83
N ILE A 4 7.48 2.52 -6.16
CA ILE A 4 8.75 2.42 -6.87
C ILE A 4 9.45 3.79 -6.87
N ASP A 5 8.72 4.87 -7.13
CA ASP A 5 9.28 6.24 -7.07
C ASP A 5 9.86 6.51 -5.68
N PHE A 6 9.18 6.04 -4.63
CA PHE A 6 9.64 6.18 -3.25
C PHE A 6 10.92 5.38 -2.96
N ILE A 7 11.06 4.18 -3.53
CA ILE A 7 12.28 3.37 -3.38
C ILE A 7 13.48 4.13 -3.97
N HIS A 8 13.31 4.81 -5.11
CA HIS A 8 14.35 5.61 -5.74
C HIS A 8 14.71 6.88 -4.98
N GLU A 9 13.90 7.30 -4.00
CA GLU A 9 14.22 8.38 -3.06
C GLU A 9 15.10 7.91 -1.88
N ILE A 10 15.29 6.59 -1.70
CA ILE A 10 16.16 6.06 -0.63
C ILE A 10 17.62 6.43 -0.95
N PRO A 11 18.35 7.09 -0.03
CA PRO A 11 19.73 7.46 -0.26
C PRO A 11 20.61 6.26 -0.62
N ASN A 12 21.40 6.39 -1.68
CA ASN A 12 22.31 5.36 -2.18
C ASN A 12 21.63 4.05 -2.61
N TRP A 13 20.36 4.10 -3.03
CA TRP A 13 19.73 2.96 -3.70
C TRP A 13 20.53 2.53 -4.96
N PRO A 14 20.75 1.22 -5.23
CA PRO A 14 20.26 0.03 -4.51
C PRO A 14 21.33 -0.67 -3.63
N SER A 15 22.20 0.09 -2.95
CA SER A 15 23.24 -0.49 -2.07
C SER A 15 22.68 -1.38 -0.95
N LEU A 16 23.51 -2.28 -0.39
CA LEU A 16 23.10 -3.19 0.69
C LEU A 16 22.48 -2.46 1.89
N SER A 17 23.03 -1.32 2.29
CA SER A 17 22.47 -0.51 3.39
C SER A 17 21.12 0.11 3.04
N ALA A 18 20.91 0.50 1.78
CA ALA A 18 19.61 0.97 1.30
C ALA A 18 18.58 -0.17 1.24
N GLN A 19 19.00 -1.39 0.88
CA GLN A 19 18.15 -2.59 0.93
C GLN A 19 17.72 -2.93 2.37
N GLU A 20 18.64 -2.88 3.34
CA GLU A 20 18.32 -3.07 4.76
C GLU A 20 17.32 -2.01 5.27
N GLU A 21 17.50 -0.75 4.88
CA GLU A 21 16.58 0.32 5.26
C GLU A 21 15.19 0.08 4.66
N LEU A 22 15.11 -0.33 3.39
CA LEU A 22 13.85 -0.73 2.77
C LEU A 22 13.20 -1.91 3.52
N CYS A 23 13.96 -2.91 3.95
CA CYS A 23 13.44 -4.04 4.74
C CYS A 23 12.82 -3.58 6.06
N LYS A 24 13.46 -2.63 6.77
CA LYS A 24 12.87 -2.04 8.00
C LYS A 24 11.56 -1.32 7.71
N MET A 25 11.48 -0.62 6.57
CA MET A 25 10.24 0.04 6.16
C MET A 25 9.13 -0.98 5.83
N LEU A 26 9.47 -2.08 5.16
CA LEU A 26 8.52 -3.14 4.80
C LEU A 26 8.06 -3.99 6.00
N THR A 27 8.81 -3.97 7.10
CA THR A 27 8.51 -4.67 8.37
C THR A 27 7.89 -3.77 9.43
N MET A 28 7.53 -2.53 9.09
CA MET A 28 6.83 -1.64 10.01
C MET A 28 5.49 -2.25 10.48
N GLU A 29 5.10 -1.98 11.72
CA GLU A 29 3.93 -2.58 12.38
C GLU A 29 2.65 -2.51 11.52
N HIS A 30 2.43 -1.40 10.83
CA HIS A 30 1.27 -1.20 9.97
C HIS A 30 1.21 -2.21 8.81
N LEU A 31 2.34 -2.48 8.15
CA LEU A 31 2.40 -3.42 7.02
C LEU A 31 2.34 -4.87 7.49
N VAL A 32 2.90 -5.18 8.66
CA VAL A 32 2.78 -6.51 9.29
C VAL A 32 1.31 -6.78 9.66
N ARG A 33 0.62 -5.78 10.23
CA ARG A 33 -0.78 -5.91 10.65
C ARG A 33 -1.76 -5.90 9.47
N TYR A 34 -1.46 -5.16 8.42
CA TYR A 34 -2.30 -4.98 7.23
C TYR A 34 -1.50 -5.27 5.96
N PRO A 35 -1.12 -6.54 5.73
CA PRO A 35 -0.23 -6.89 4.63
C PRO A 35 -0.89 -6.65 3.28
N PRO A 36 -0.17 -6.07 2.30
CA PRO A 36 -0.67 -5.94 0.95
C PRO A 36 -0.88 -7.31 0.29
N PRO A 37 -1.68 -7.39 -0.79
CA PRO A 37 -1.88 -8.64 -1.52
C PRO A 37 -0.55 -9.23 -1.99
N ALA A 38 -0.43 -10.56 -1.97
CA ALA A 38 0.82 -11.26 -2.33
C ALA A 38 1.34 -10.87 -3.73
N LYS A 39 0.43 -10.65 -4.70
CA LYS A 39 0.81 -10.14 -6.04
C LYS A 39 1.52 -8.78 -5.99
N GLY A 40 1.16 -7.91 -5.05
CA GLY A 40 1.79 -6.62 -4.83
C GLY A 40 3.23 -6.76 -4.35
N TYR A 41 3.47 -7.61 -3.34
CA TYR A 41 4.84 -7.94 -2.90
C TYR A 41 5.67 -8.57 -4.01
N LYS A 42 5.13 -9.56 -4.74
CA LYS A 42 5.83 -10.20 -5.86
C LYS A 42 6.22 -9.19 -6.95
N TYR A 43 5.35 -8.23 -7.25
CA TYR A 43 5.66 -7.16 -8.20
C TYR A 43 6.76 -6.23 -7.67
N LEU A 44 6.63 -5.79 -6.40
CA LEU A 44 7.61 -4.92 -5.74
C LEU A 44 9.02 -5.53 -5.76
N PHE A 45 9.16 -6.77 -5.29
CA PHE A 45 10.45 -7.46 -5.24
C PHE A 45 11.05 -7.67 -6.63
N LYS A 46 10.23 -7.94 -7.65
CA LYS A 46 10.72 -8.02 -9.05
C LYS A 46 11.21 -6.68 -9.59
N CYS A 47 10.63 -5.55 -9.17
CA CYS A 47 11.14 -4.24 -9.56
C CYS A 47 12.48 -3.96 -8.89
N ILE A 48 12.61 -4.26 -7.59
CA ILE A 48 13.85 -4.07 -6.84
C ILE A 48 14.98 -4.96 -7.38
N GLU A 49 14.69 -6.24 -7.64
CA GLU A 49 15.63 -7.20 -8.24
C GLU A 49 16.19 -6.66 -9.56
N LYS A 50 15.33 -6.08 -10.42
CA LYS A 50 15.77 -5.46 -11.67
C LYS A 50 16.69 -4.26 -11.46
N ASP A 51 16.37 -3.40 -10.50
CA ASP A 51 17.22 -2.24 -10.19
C ASP A 51 18.62 -2.70 -9.74
N ILE A 52 18.69 -3.69 -8.85
CA ILE A 52 19.95 -4.26 -8.35
C ILE A 52 20.77 -4.88 -9.48
N ILE A 53 20.16 -5.73 -10.30
CA ILE A 53 20.85 -6.39 -11.44
C ILE A 53 21.33 -5.35 -12.44
N SER A 54 20.50 -4.36 -12.77
CA SER A 54 20.84 -3.35 -13.78
C SER A 54 22.03 -2.47 -13.40
N LEU A 55 22.26 -2.21 -12.10
CA LEU A 55 23.42 -1.47 -11.65
C LEU A 55 24.71 -2.29 -11.87
N HIS A 56 24.67 -3.58 -11.57
CA HIS A 56 25.85 -4.46 -11.59
C HIS A 56 26.22 -4.94 -12.99
N ASP A 57 25.24 -5.13 -13.89
CA ASP A 57 25.48 -5.40 -15.31
C ASP A 57 26.28 -4.26 -16.00
N ASN A 58 26.24 -3.04 -15.44
CA ASN A 58 27.00 -1.89 -15.94
C ASN A 58 28.42 -1.80 -15.37
N GLU A 59 28.78 -2.59 -14.35
CA GLU A 59 30.07 -2.49 -13.64
C GLU A 59 31.11 -3.56 -14.04
N ASP A 60 30.88 -4.35 -15.10
CA ASP A 60 31.82 -5.40 -15.59
C ASP A 60 32.31 -6.35 -14.45
N SER A 61 31.50 -6.50 -13.39
CA SER A 61 31.84 -7.28 -12.21
C SER A 61 31.07 -8.60 -12.21
N VAL A 62 31.79 -9.72 -12.15
CA VAL A 62 31.23 -11.05 -11.89
C VAL A 62 31.12 -11.20 -10.38
N LEU A 63 30.19 -10.47 -9.76
CA LEU A 63 29.86 -10.67 -8.35
C LEU A 63 28.92 -11.87 -8.24
N ASP A 64 29.16 -12.72 -7.25
CA ASP A 64 28.26 -13.84 -6.94
C ASP A 64 26.91 -13.28 -6.47
N SER A 65 25.80 -13.99 -6.74
CA SER A 65 24.46 -13.50 -6.42
C SER A 65 24.26 -13.16 -4.93
N ASP A 66 25.06 -13.80 -4.08
CA ASP A 66 25.02 -13.67 -2.63
C ASP A 66 25.64 -12.34 -2.14
N GLU A 67 26.40 -11.63 -2.97
CA GLU A 67 26.95 -10.30 -2.64
C GLU A 67 26.05 -9.15 -3.14
N LEU A 68 25.06 -9.43 -3.99
CA LEU A 68 24.15 -8.43 -4.59
C LEU A 68 23.00 -8.03 -3.65
N PHE A 69 22.57 -8.96 -2.81
CA PHE A 69 21.41 -8.82 -1.95
C PHE A 69 21.81 -8.87 -0.48
N SER A 70 21.26 -8.00 0.36
CA SER A 70 21.43 -8.17 1.80
C SER A 70 20.69 -9.43 2.27
N GLU A 71 21.22 -10.11 3.30
CA GLU A 71 20.63 -11.34 3.83
C GLU A 71 19.15 -11.15 4.18
N THR A 72 18.82 -10.05 4.88
CA THR A 72 17.45 -9.69 5.26
C THR A 72 16.55 -9.49 4.05
N PHE A 73 17.06 -8.87 2.98
CA PHE A 73 16.28 -8.67 1.77
C PHE A 73 16.02 -9.99 1.03
N MET A 74 17.03 -10.86 0.96
CA MET A 74 16.91 -12.19 0.36
C MET A 74 15.86 -13.04 1.09
N GLU A 75 15.86 -13.04 2.43
CA GLU A 75 14.85 -13.71 3.24
C GLU A 75 13.43 -13.23 2.91
N MET A 76 13.21 -11.91 2.89
CA MET A 76 11.90 -11.33 2.55
C MET A 76 11.46 -11.66 1.11
N MET A 77 12.40 -11.68 0.15
CA MET A 77 12.11 -12.10 -1.22
C MET A 77 11.64 -13.55 -1.27
N VAL A 78 12.36 -14.47 -0.60
CA VAL A 78 12.01 -15.89 -0.56
C VAL A 78 10.64 -16.09 0.07
N GLU A 79 10.35 -15.45 1.20
CA GLU A 79 9.04 -15.48 1.84
C GLU A 79 7.93 -15.02 0.87
N ALA A 80 8.14 -13.89 0.19
CA ALA A 80 7.18 -13.37 -0.76
C ALA A 80 6.94 -14.32 -1.95
N GLN A 81 7.98 -14.98 -2.48
CA GLN A 81 7.84 -15.91 -3.60
C GLN A 81 7.15 -17.21 -3.20
N THR A 82 7.50 -17.75 -2.03
CA THR A 82 6.97 -18.99 -1.47
C THR A 82 5.58 -18.85 -0.84
N SER A 83 5.14 -17.61 -0.58
CA SER A 83 3.80 -17.34 -0.07
C SER A 83 2.74 -18.02 -0.94
N VAL A 84 1.95 -18.89 -0.31
CA VAL A 84 0.86 -19.61 -0.98
C VAL A 84 -0.16 -18.58 -1.43
N VAL A 85 -0.34 -18.46 -2.75
CA VAL A 85 -1.36 -17.60 -3.32
C VAL A 85 -2.69 -18.29 -3.07
N ASP A 86 -3.40 -17.89 -2.02
CA ASP A 86 -4.77 -18.32 -1.81
C ASP A 86 -5.63 -17.88 -3.00
N ALA A 87 -6.65 -18.67 -3.35
CA ALA A 87 -7.46 -18.51 -4.55
C ALA A 87 -8.13 -17.13 -4.65
N ASP A 88 -8.29 -16.45 -3.51
CA ASP A 88 -8.92 -15.14 -3.41
C ASP A 88 -7.96 -13.94 -3.38
N ASN A 89 -6.63 -14.17 -3.45
CA ASN A 89 -5.56 -13.14 -3.42
C ASN A 89 -5.94 -11.93 -2.54
N SER A 90 -6.37 -12.23 -1.31
CA SER A 90 -6.84 -11.21 -0.38
C SER A 90 -5.66 -10.49 0.27
N GLY A 91 -5.89 -9.25 0.69
CA GLY A 91 -4.88 -8.44 1.36
C GLY A 91 -5.46 -7.08 1.70
N TYR A 92 -4.60 -6.15 2.09
CA TYR A 92 -5.01 -4.80 2.46
C TYR A 92 -4.43 -3.76 1.50
N LEU A 93 -5.25 -2.81 1.10
CA LEU A 93 -4.77 -1.55 0.52
C LEU A 93 -4.83 -0.49 1.62
N SER A 94 -3.72 0.21 1.83
CA SER A 94 -3.62 1.24 2.85
C SER A 94 -3.60 2.62 2.22
N PHE A 95 -4.57 3.46 2.58
CA PHE A 95 -4.69 4.83 2.08
C PHE A 95 -4.17 5.79 3.13
N LYS A 96 -3.22 6.64 2.75
CA LYS A 96 -2.70 7.69 3.63
C LYS A 96 -3.65 8.89 3.61
N SER A 97 -4.02 9.40 4.79
CA SER A 97 -4.79 10.64 4.89
C SER A 97 -4.01 11.83 4.32
N VAL A 98 -4.70 12.70 3.59
CA VAL A 98 -4.11 13.96 3.10
C VAL A 98 -4.10 15.06 4.16
N LEU A 99 -4.99 14.98 5.16
CA LEU A 99 -5.11 15.97 6.24
C LEU A 99 -4.39 15.57 7.53
N LEU A 100 -4.22 14.28 7.77
CA LEU A 100 -3.63 13.72 8.99
C LEU A 100 -2.36 12.92 8.62
N PRO A 101 -1.19 13.58 8.53
CA PRO A 101 0.06 12.90 8.29
C PRO A 101 0.27 11.77 9.31
N GLY A 102 0.55 10.56 8.82
CA GLY A 102 0.74 9.37 9.66
C GLY A 102 -0.53 8.55 9.93
N VAL A 103 -1.71 9.02 9.52
CA VAL A 103 -2.93 8.21 9.55
C VAL A 103 -3.05 7.41 8.26
N TYR A 104 -3.18 6.09 8.42
CA TYR A 104 -3.43 5.14 7.35
C TYR A 104 -4.77 4.45 7.56
N VAL A 105 -5.54 4.32 6.49
CA VAL A 105 -6.84 3.63 6.46
C VAL A 105 -6.64 2.31 5.70
N PRO A 106 -6.47 1.18 6.41
CA PRO A 106 -6.34 -0.12 5.78
C PRO A 106 -7.72 -0.64 5.36
N ILE A 107 -7.82 -1.10 4.12
CA ILE A 107 -9.04 -1.67 3.55
C ILE A 107 -8.73 -3.05 3.04
N LYS A 108 -9.46 -4.04 3.57
CA LYS A 108 -9.34 -5.41 3.08
C LYS A 108 -9.95 -5.49 1.68
N VAL A 109 -9.17 -5.98 0.73
CA VAL A 109 -9.60 -6.23 -0.64
C VAL A 109 -9.50 -7.70 -0.96
N ILE A 110 -10.41 -8.17 -1.80
CA ILE A 110 -10.42 -9.54 -2.33
C ILE A 110 -10.40 -9.41 -3.85
N GLN A 111 -9.38 -9.96 -4.50
CA GLN A 111 -9.22 -9.88 -5.95
C GLN A 111 -9.56 -11.22 -6.59
N SER A 112 -10.84 -11.59 -6.48
CA SER A 112 -11.39 -12.79 -7.12
C SER A 112 -12.19 -12.44 -8.38
N HIS A 113 -12.39 -13.41 -9.26
CA HIS A 113 -13.13 -13.21 -10.52
C HIS A 113 -14.60 -12.87 -10.21
N ASN A 114 -15.18 -11.91 -10.94
CA ASN A 114 -16.57 -11.42 -10.75
C ASN A 114 -16.92 -10.83 -9.38
N GLN A 115 -15.94 -10.56 -8.50
CA GLN A 115 -16.16 -9.84 -7.25
C GLN A 115 -15.99 -8.33 -7.46
N VAL A 116 -17.02 -7.67 -8.00
CA VAL A 116 -16.99 -6.22 -8.26
C VAL A 116 -17.11 -5.38 -6.99
N GLY A 117 -17.82 -5.87 -5.97
CA GLY A 117 -18.02 -5.20 -4.69
C GLY A 117 -16.80 -5.22 -3.76
N THR A 118 -15.84 -6.13 -3.99
CA THR A 118 -14.62 -6.27 -3.16
C THR A 118 -13.40 -5.57 -3.75
N LYS A 119 -13.59 -4.82 -4.85
CA LYS A 119 -12.56 -4.02 -5.50
C LYS A 119 -12.65 -2.57 -5.05
N VAL A 120 -11.49 -1.93 -4.92
CA VAL A 120 -11.42 -0.48 -4.83
C VAL A 120 -11.57 0.10 -6.23
N TRP A 121 -12.52 1.00 -6.39
CA TRP A 121 -12.71 1.76 -7.63
C TRP A 121 -12.04 3.14 -7.51
N GLY A 122 -11.37 3.56 -8.58
CA GLY A 122 -10.68 4.87 -8.61
C GLY A 122 -11.62 6.04 -8.33
N ALA A 123 -12.90 5.94 -8.71
CA ALA A 123 -13.90 6.95 -8.41
C ALA A 123 -14.14 7.13 -6.89
N GLY A 124 -14.20 6.04 -6.13
CA GLY A 124 -14.37 6.10 -4.67
C GLY A 124 -13.14 6.66 -3.97
N VAL A 125 -11.94 6.30 -4.45
CA VAL A 125 -10.67 6.91 -3.97
C VAL A 125 -10.68 8.41 -4.23
N PHE A 126 -10.94 8.83 -5.47
CA PHE A 126 -10.97 10.24 -5.86
C PHE A 126 -12.00 11.04 -5.05
N LEU A 127 -13.21 10.50 -4.88
CA LEU A 127 -14.24 11.17 -4.08
C LEU A 127 -13.83 11.29 -2.61
N GLY A 128 -13.29 10.22 -2.01
CA GLY A 128 -12.82 10.23 -0.63
C GLY A 128 -11.66 11.20 -0.39
N GLU A 129 -10.73 11.33 -1.35
CA GLU A 129 -9.66 12.34 -1.31
C GLU A 129 -10.21 13.75 -1.48
N LEU A 130 -11.10 13.97 -2.46
CA LEU A 130 -11.71 15.29 -2.69
C LEU A 130 -12.47 15.79 -1.46
N LEU A 131 -13.23 14.91 -0.81
CA LEU A 131 -14.02 15.25 0.36
C LEU A 131 -13.16 15.52 1.60
N GLN A 132 -11.96 14.96 1.69
CA GLN A 132 -10.98 15.36 2.71
C GLN A 132 -10.55 16.83 2.53
N TYR A 133 -10.59 17.42 1.33
CA TYR A 133 -10.31 18.85 1.14
C TYR A 133 -11.55 19.75 1.31
N LYS A 134 -12.73 19.17 1.51
CA LYS A 134 -14.02 19.86 1.59
C LYS A 134 -14.78 19.47 2.86
N THR A 135 -14.06 19.34 3.97
CA THR A 135 -14.59 18.89 5.27
C THR A 135 -15.77 19.73 5.75
N ASN A 136 -15.80 21.02 5.40
CA ASN A 136 -16.90 21.93 5.70
C ASN A 136 -18.27 21.50 5.13
N LEU A 137 -18.30 20.66 4.08
CA LEU A 137 -19.54 20.10 3.54
C LEU A 137 -20.08 18.94 4.38
N LEU A 138 -19.23 18.35 5.21
CA LEU A 138 -19.47 17.09 5.91
C LEU A 138 -19.49 17.24 7.42
N ALA A 139 -18.81 18.25 7.97
CA ALA A 139 -18.65 18.44 9.39
C ALA A 139 -20.00 18.42 10.12
N GLY A 140 -20.15 17.50 11.08
CA GLY A 140 -21.37 17.32 11.86
C GLY A 140 -22.57 16.73 11.10
N GLN A 141 -22.44 16.41 9.81
CA GLN A 141 -23.51 15.83 9.01
C GLN A 141 -23.62 14.31 9.22
N ILE A 142 -24.81 13.75 8.94
CA ILE A 142 -25.01 12.32 8.80
C ILE A 142 -24.91 11.99 7.31
N VAL A 143 -23.93 11.17 6.95
CA VAL A 143 -23.62 10.79 5.56
C VAL A 143 -24.08 9.36 5.30
N LEU A 144 -24.81 9.15 4.21
CA LEU A 144 -25.19 7.84 3.69
C LEU A 144 -24.47 7.59 2.35
N GLU A 145 -23.64 6.56 2.30
CA GLU A 145 -23.02 6.07 1.06
C GLU A 145 -23.82 4.87 0.53
N LEU A 146 -24.26 4.97 -0.73
CA LEU A 146 -24.99 3.92 -1.44
C LEU A 146 -24.04 3.23 -2.42
N GLY A 147 -24.10 1.90 -2.50
CA GLY A 147 -23.18 1.12 -3.34
C GLY A 147 -21.74 1.27 -2.88
N ALA A 148 -21.51 1.18 -1.57
CA ALA A 148 -20.23 1.49 -0.95
C ALA A 148 -19.12 0.49 -1.35
N GLY A 149 -19.47 -0.72 -1.79
CA GLY A 149 -18.55 -1.82 -2.05
C GLY A 149 -17.67 -2.10 -0.83
N VAL A 150 -16.36 -1.90 -1.00
CA VAL A 150 -15.38 -2.02 0.11
C VAL A 150 -15.40 -0.84 1.10
N GLY A 151 -16.21 0.19 0.85
CA GLY A 151 -16.43 1.32 1.75
C GLY A 151 -15.31 2.36 1.74
N ILE A 152 -14.52 2.46 0.67
CA ILE A 152 -13.36 3.37 0.60
C ILE A 152 -13.73 4.82 0.94
N THR A 153 -14.81 5.36 0.37
CA THR A 153 -15.20 6.75 0.60
C THR A 153 -15.56 6.94 2.06
N GLY A 154 -16.54 6.19 2.57
CA GLY A 154 -17.01 6.32 3.94
C GLY A 154 -15.93 6.06 4.99
N LEU A 155 -15.03 5.10 4.77
CA LEU A 155 -13.89 4.85 5.65
C LEU A 155 -12.92 6.03 5.69
N LEU A 156 -12.62 6.64 4.54
CA LEU A 156 -11.80 7.86 4.49
C LEU A 156 -12.49 9.02 5.22
N LEU A 157 -13.81 9.20 5.05
CA LEU A 157 -14.53 10.26 5.76
C LEU A 157 -14.50 10.06 7.29
N GLY A 158 -14.67 8.82 7.76
CA GLY A 158 -14.71 8.51 9.19
C GLY A 158 -13.35 8.39 9.87
N ARG A 159 -12.26 8.23 9.11
CA ARG A 159 -10.94 7.92 9.70
C ARG A 159 -9.81 8.83 9.23
N ALA A 160 -9.95 9.49 8.08
CA ALA A 160 -8.89 10.30 7.47
C ALA A 160 -9.11 11.82 7.60
N ILE A 161 -10.14 12.26 8.33
CA ILE A 161 -10.45 13.68 8.58
C ILE A 161 -10.24 13.99 10.07
N PRO A 162 -9.77 15.18 10.48
CA PRO A 162 -9.71 15.59 11.89
C PRO A 162 -11.06 15.47 12.61
N ALA A 163 -11.07 15.01 13.86
CA ALA A 163 -12.32 14.68 14.57
C ALA A 163 -13.33 15.84 14.67
N ASN A 164 -12.86 17.09 14.76
CA ASN A 164 -13.68 18.30 14.78
C ASN A 164 -14.29 18.68 13.43
N GLU A 165 -13.84 18.05 12.35
CA GLU A 165 -14.24 18.31 10.96
C GLU A 165 -14.91 17.09 10.31
N GLN A 166 -15.02 15.99 11.04
CA GLN A 166 -15.64 14.75 10.57
C GLN A 166 -17.17 14.86 10.45
N PRO A 167 -17.79 14.01 9.61
CA PRO A 167 -19.21 13.70 9.73
C PRO A 167 -19.55 13.24 11.14
N ALA A 168 -20.74 13.61 11.63
CA ALA A 168 -21.25 13.07 12.90
C ALA A 168 -21.48 11.55 12.82
N LYS A 169 -21.84 11.06 11.63
CA LYS A 169 -22.02 9.63 11.36
C LYS A 169 -21.84 9.33 9.88
N VAL A 170 -21.18 8.22 9.57
CA VAL A 170 -21.12 7.65 8.21
C VAL A 170 -21.82 6.31 8.22
N ILE A 171 -22.79 6.14 7.33
CA ILE A 171 -23.53 4.90 7.12
C ILE A 171 -23.20 4.45 5.70
N MET A 172 -22.68 3.24 5.57
CA MET A 172 -22.32 2.64 4.27
C MET A 172 -23.28 1.49 3.99
N THR A 173 -23.80 1.43 2.77
CA THR A 173 -24.73 0.39 2.33
C THR A 173 -24.34 -0.09 0.93
N ASP A 174 -24.47 -1.39 0.69
CA ASP A 174 -24.29 -2.06 -0.60
C ASP A 174 -25.34 -3.17 -0.72
#